data_AF-A0ABD0SS26-F1
#
_entry.id   AF-A0ABD0SS26-F1
#
_cell.length_a   1.000
_cell.length_b   1.000
_cell.length_c   1.000
_cell.angle_alpha   90.00
_cell.angle_beta   90.00
_cell.angle_gamma   90.00
#
_symmetry.space_group_name_H-M   'P 1'
#
loop_
_entity.id
_entity.type
_entity.pdbx_description
1 polymer ?
#
loop_
_entity_poly.entity_id
_entity_poly.type
_entity_poly.pdbx_seq_one_letter_code
_entity_poly.pdbx_strand_id
1 'polypeptide(L)'
;MDSAKKKKRIRRTTRKTIAGIKLPPIEPNGDGDIKTIVDVDPSFYSLVEGRPIRPNASIHKYKQHIKEVAMKRTIHGFLVDEMLRIDREIAMERDIYETASKHFDEYKNSFDKFLAHDNNKTIAVMKKSDTMAKDLANQTEEQRKANFELSTIKSKLQYIDETLSILLSFQTFLYKASPYLWQEKYKIKLDENRTEICTMNSDIFCKVDIDLVKERLSQLPPPQLYFETPDQLLTVFRSLEKQNLNYLLVTEELTVEKNKFLKALDSLKKLLRQELDFIEQKIKETREIIYMNEIREIEVKEVFYRILEERIQYLVSSEMALQIFNYVEFAYEHLLAPNETNLSSLDMALALETEYDNLQLDISAFDLNLVKAIEKETYENSSQEINQAKEAAKLLRDVDKLSRRMKSSYEPSRKQLHY
;
A
#
# COMPACT_ATOMS: atom_id res chain seq x y z
N MET A 1 15.29 -26.18 125.52
CA MET A 1 16.46 -25.31 125.78
C MET A 1 15.93 -23.91 126.06
N ASP A 2 15.28 -23.66 127.19
CA ASP A 2 15.78 -23.58 128.58
C ASP A 2 16.16 -22.15 128.98
N SER A 3 15.46 -21.73 130.03
CA SER A 3 15.80 -20.72 131.04
C SER A 3 15.79 -19.25 130.60
N ALA A 4 15.36 -18.27 131.39
CA ALA A 4 14.56 -18.26 132.61
C ALA A 4 14.08 -16.82 132.84
N LYS A 5 12.86 -16.70 133.35
CA LYS A 5 12.25 -15.46 133.84
C LYS A 5 13.06 -14.89 135.01
N LYS A 6 13.22 -13.56 135.06
CA LYS A 6 13.32 -12.82 136.34
C LYS A 6 12.49 -11.53 136.28
N LYS A 7 11.32 -11.57 136.93
CA LYS A 7 10.52 -10.40 137.32
C LYS A 7 11.20 -9.73 138.52
N LYS A 8 11.32 -8.40 138.51
CA LYS A 8 11.40 -7.59 139.74
C LYS A 8 10.34 -6.49 139.70
N ARG A 9 9.59 -6.39 140.81
CA ARG A 9 8.44 -5.51 141.03
C ARG A 9 8.89 -4.10 141.48
N ILE A 10 8.28 -3.10 140.85
CA ILE A 10 7.54 -1.95 141.41
C ILE A 10 8.25 -1.02 142.41
N ARG A 11 8.29 0.28 142.07
CA ARG A 11 7.67 1.35 142.89
C ARG A 11 7.35 2.58 142.01
N ARG A 12 6.05 2.83 141.82
CA ARG A 12 5.51 4.08 141.28
C ARG A 12 5.50 5.12 142.40
N THR A 13 6.12 6.27 142.18
CA THR A 13 5.88 7.49 142.98
C THR A 13 5.48 8.61 142.04
N THR A 14 4.20 8.93 142.09
CA THR A 14 3.57 10.10 141.47
C THR A 14 4.11 11.38 142.08
N ARG A 15 4.55 12.35 141.26
CA ARG A 15 4.66 13.76 141.68
C ARG A 15 4.10 14.68 140.62
N LYS A 16 3.50 15.75 141.15
CA LYS A 16 2.45 16.59 140.60
C LYS A 16 3.00 17.60 139.60
N THR A 17 2.25 17.79 138.54
CA THR A 17 2.40 18.87 137.56
C THR A 17 1.87 20.18 138.13
N ILE A 18 2.70 21.23 138.12
CA ILE A 18 2.27 22.62 138.21
C ILE A 18 2.89 23.34 137.00
N ALA A 19 2.05 23.89 136.13
CA ALA A 19 2.38 24.81 135.02
C ALA A 19 3.28 24.30 133.87
N GLY A 20 2.98 23.13 133.28
CA GLY A 20 3.11 22.86 131.83
C GLY A 20 4.49 22.86 131.15
N ILE A 21 5.56 23.28 131.80
CA ILE A 21 6.93 23.31 131.27
C ILE A 21 7.70 22.12 131.87
N LYS A 22 8.09 21.16 131.02
CA LYS A 22 8.98 20.05 131.42
C LYS A 22 10.41 20.60 131.51
N LEU A 23 10.85 20.92 132.73
CA LEU A 23 12.28 21.11 133.00
C LEU A 23 12.99 19.75 132.86
N PRO A 24 14.13 19.67 132.15
CA PRO A 24 14.88 18.42 132.02
C PRO A 24 15.38 17.94 133.40
N PRO A 25 15.53 16.61 133.59
CA PRO A 25 16.07 16.05 134.82
C PRO A 25 17.51 16.53 135.05
N ILE A 26 17.78 17.04 136.25
CA ILE A 26 19.13 17.39 136.71
C ILE A 26 19.87 16.08 136.99
N GLU A 27 20.79 15.71 136.11
CA GLU A 27 21.72 14.59 136.34
C GLU A 27 22.74 14.96 137.42
N PRO A 28 23.10 14.04 138.33
CA PRO A 28 24.12 14.29 139.35
C PRO A 28 25.51 14.12 138.73
N ASN A 29 25.97 15.12 138.01
CA ASN A 29 27.32 15.15 137.44
C ASN A 29 28.22 16.10 138.25
N GLY A 30 29.41 15.58 138.58
CA GLY A 30 30.67 16.27 138.88
C GLY A 30 30.66 17.37 139.94
N ASP A 31 31.31 17.09 141.08
CA ASP A 31 31.89 18.11 141.96
C ASP A 31 32.75 19.07 141.10
N GLY A 32 32.42 20.36 141.07
CA GLY A 32 33.36 21.38 140.58
C GLY A 32 32.79 22.59 139.84
N ASP A 33 31.57 22.57 139.31
CA ASP A 33 31.08 23.69 138.49
C ASP A 33 29.96 24.51 139.16
N ILE A 34 30.11 25.85 139.07
CA ILE A 34 29.26 26.90 139.65
C ILE A 34 27.83 26.80 139.10
N LYS A 35 26.84 26.54 139.97
CA LYS A 35 25.46 26.20 139.57
C LYS A 35 24.46 27.36 139.65
N THR A 36 24.77 28.49 140.31
CA THR A 36 23.86 29.65 140.42
C THR A 36 24.58 31.00 140.56
N ILE A 37 23.86 32.12 140.41
CA ILE A 37 24.34 33.53 140.45
C ILE A 37 25.01 33.93 141.79
N VAL A 38 25.00 33.05 142.81
CA VAL A 38 25.53 33.33 144.16
C VAL A 38 26.70 32.41 144.56
N ASP A 39 27.03 31.38 143.76
CA ASP A 39 28.10 30.44 144.11
C ASP A 39 29.47 30.91 143.59
N VAL A 40 30.47 30.92 144.46
CA VAL A 40 31.87 31.28 144.17
C VAL A 40 32.70 30.01 144.07
N ASP A 41 33.56 29.90 143.05
CA ASP A 41 34.45 28.77 142.78
C ASP A 41 35.20 28.30 144.05
N PRO A 42 35.15 27.01 144.43
CA PRO A 42 35.88 26.45 145.57
C PRO A 42 37.38 26.77 145.55
N SER A 43 37.96 26.97 144.37
CA SER A 43 39.37 27.30 144.15
C SER A 43 39.72 28.75 144.48
N PHE A 44 38.73 29.65 144.45
CA PHE A 44 38.92 31.10 144.57
C PHE A 44 39.47 31.54 145.93
N TYR A 45 39.05 30.87 147.01
CA TYR A 45 39.54 31.17 148.36
C TYR A 45 40.86 30.47 148.70
N SER A 46 41.20 29.34 148.03
CA SER A 46 42.46 28.61 148.29
C SER A 46 43.71 29.37 147.83
N LEU A 47 43.57 30.28 146.85
CA LEU A 47 44.66 31.13 146.34
C LEU A 47 44.88 32.41 147.16
N VAL A 48 44.05 32.69 148.18
CA VAL A 48 44.01 34.00 148.87
C VAL A 48 44.24 33.92 150.38
N GLU A 49 44.49 32.74 150.95
CA GLU A 49 44.97 32.63 152.33
C GLU A 49 46.41 33.14 152.47
N GLY A 50 46.59 34.26 153.19
CA GLY A 50 47.91 34.76 153.61
C GLY A 50 48.37 36.08 152.97
N ARG A 51 47.61 36.67 152.03
CA ARG A 51 47.82 38.07 151.62
C ARG A 51 46.55 38.87 151.92
N PRO A 52 46.61 39.93 152.76
CA PRO A 52 45.44 40.74 153.04
C PRO A 52 44.96 41.35 151.73
N ILE A 53 43.74 40.97 151.32
CA ILE A 53 43.00 41.69 150.30
C ILE A 53 42.84 43.09 150.87
N ARG A 54 43.74 44.01 150.50
CA ARG A 54 43.59 45.41 150.87
C ARG A 54 42.20 45.80 150.38
N PRO A 55 41.29 46.31 151.24
CA PRO A 55 40.07 46.89 150.75
C PRO A 55 40.52 48.00 149.81
N ASN A 56 40.39 47.79 148.51
CA ASN A 56 40.65 48.85 147.55
C ASN A 56 39.51 49.85 147.77
N ALA A 57 39.74 50.81 148.68
CA ALA A 57 38.82 51.87 149.06
C ALA A 57 38.55 52.88 147.93
N SER A 58 38.90 52.54 146.69
CA SER A 58 38.50 53.26 145.50
C SER A 58 37.20 52.65 144.98
N ILE A 59 36.08 53.18 145.46
CA ILE A 59 34.73 52.96 144.91
C ILE A 59 34.74 53.03 143.37
N HIS A 60 35.63 53.85 142.80
CA HIS A 60 35.81 54.00 141.36
C HIS A 60 36.23 52.72 140.62
N LYS A 61 37.21 51.95 141.12
CA LYS A 61 37.63 50.69 140.49
C LYS A 61 36.57 49.61 140.59
N TYR A 62 35.87 49.55 141.73
CA TYR A 62 34.72 48.65 141.90
C TYR A 62 33.57 49.02 140.95
N LYS A 63 33.25 50.32 140.83
CA LYS A 63 32.27 50.83 139.85
C LYS A 63 32.69 50.51 138.41
N GLN A 64 33.98 50.59 138.10
CA GLN A 64 34.52 50.23 136.79
C GLN A 64 34.43 48.72 136.52
N HIS A 65 34.79 47.86 137.47
CA HIS A 65 34.63 46.41 137.30
C HIS A 65 33.17 45.98 137.22
N ILE A 66 32.25 46.58 138.00
CA ILE A 66 30.81 46.35 137.83
C ILE A 66 30.36 46.77 136.43
N LYS A 67 30.83 47.93 135.95
CA LYS A 67 30.50 48.41 134.60
C LYS A 67 31.06 47.48 133.53
N GLU A 68 32.28 46.97 133.68
CA GLU A 68 32.92 46.02 132.77
C GLU A 68 32.21 44.66 132.79
N VAL A 69 31.81 44.16 133.96
CA VAL A 69 31.04 42.91 134.09
C VAL A 69 29.65 43.09 133.48
N ALA A 70 28.98 44.20 133.76
CA ALA A 70 27.69 44.52 133.13
C ALA A 70 27.82 44.62 131.61
N MET A 71 28.88 45.29 131.11
CA MET A 71 29.15 45.42 129.68
C MET A 71 29.47 44.07 129.02
N LYS A 72 30.32 43.24 129.65
CA LYS A 72 30.59 41.88 129.17
C LYS A 72 29.34 41.02 129.18
N ARG A 73 28.46 41.17 130.17
CA ARG A 73 27.18 40.46 130.26
C ARG A 73 26.21 40.91 129.17
N THR A 74 26.12 42.21 128.88
CA THR A 74 25.29 42.71 127.77
C THR A 74 25.84 42.25 126.42
N ILE A 75 27.16 42.25 126.24
CA ILE A 75 27.80 41.75 125.00
C ILE A 75 27.58 40.23 124.86
N HIS A 76 27.73 39.46 125.94
CA HIS A 76 27.48 38.03 125.91
C HIS A 76 26.00 37.72 125.60
N GLY A 77 25.05 38.43 126.21
CA GLY A 77 23.63 38.30 125.88
C GLY A 77 23.35 38.62 124.41
N PHE A 78 23.92 39.72 123.89
CA PHE A 78 23.83 40.07 122.47
C PHE A 78 24.41 38.96 121.57
N LEU A 79 25.59 38.43 121.88
CA LEU A 79 26.21 37.34 121.11
C LEU A 79 25.37 36.06 121.14
N VAL A 80 24.78 35.71 122.28
CA VAL A 80 23.89 34.55 122.40
C VAL A 80 22.61 34.76 121.59
N ASP A 81 22.03 35.95 121.60
CA ASP A 81 20.86 36.28 120.79
C ASP A 81 21.18 36.22 119.29
N GLU A 82 22.35 36.71 118.86
CA GLU A 82 22.83 36.59 117.48
C GLU A 82 23.06 35.13 117.09
N MET A 83 23.67 34.31 117.96
CA MET A 83 23.80 32.86 117.74
C MET A 83 22.44 32.19 117.59
N LEU A 84 21.48 32.51 118.46
CA LEU A 84 20.12 31.97 118.38
C LEU A 84 19.39 32.42 117.10
N ARG A 85 19.65 33.64 116.62
CA ARG A 85 19.09 34.11 115.34
C ARG A 85 19.66 33.31 114.18
N ILE A 86 20.99 33.16 114.13
CA ILE A 86 21.68 32.39 113.09
C ILE A 86 21.21 30.92 113.12
N ASP A 87 21.08 30.30 114.29
CA ASP A 87 20.62 28.91 114.40
C ASP A 87 19.19 28.74 113.88
N ARG A 88 18.30 29.71 114.12
CA ARG A 88 16.94 29.72 113.56
C ARG A 88 16.96 29.90 112.05
N GLU A 89 17.78 30.80 111.53
CA GLU A 89 17.92 31.01 110.08
C GLU A 89 18.45 29.76 109.39
N ILE A 90 19.49 29.12 109.94
CA ILE A 90 20.03 27.85 109.44
C ILE A 90 18.97 26.74 109.48
N ALA A 91 18.16 26.67 110.55
CA ALA A 91 17.08 25.70 110.63
C ALA A 91 16.01 25.94 109.55
N MET A 92 15.59 27.19 109.34
CA MET A 92 14.63 27.55 108.29
C MET A 92 15.19 27.27 106.89
N GLU A 93 16.45 27.60 106.62
CA GLU A 93 17.12 27.30 105.35
C GLU A 93 17.21 25.79 105.11
N ARG A 94 17.50 25.00 106.15
CA ARG A 94 17.51 23.53 106.06
C ARG A 94 16.13 22.96 105.75
N ASP A 95 15.08 23.50 106.36
CA ASP A 95 13.69 23.09 106.08
C ASP A 95 13.30 23.43 104.64
N ILE A 96 13.67 24.62 104.15
CA ILE A 96 13.47 25.03 102.75
C ILE A 96 14.26 24.13 101.79
N TYR A 97 15.52 23.81 102.13
CA TYR A 97 16.35 22.93 101.33
C TYR A 97 15.79 21.50 101.29
N GLU A 98 15.35 20.97 102.41
CA GLU A 98 14.79 19.62 102.49
C GLU A 98 13.47 19.52 101.70
N THR A 99 12.61 20.54 101.80
CA THR A 99 11.37 20.62 101.00
C THR A 99 11.67 20.75 99.50
N ALA A 100 12.61 21.60 99.11
CA ALA A 100 13.06 21.71 97.72
C ALA A 100 13.65 20.39 97.20
N SER A 101 14.49 19.71 97.99
CA SER A 101 15.07 18.42 97.62
C SER A 101 13.99 17.36 97.41
N LYS A 102 13.00 17.29 98.29
CA LYS A 102 11.85 16.38 98.14
C LYS A 102 11.09 16.65 96.83
N HIS A 103 10.83 17.91 96.50
CA HIS A 103 10.19 18.26 95.23
C HIS A 103 11.06 17.90 94.01
N PHE A 104 12.37 18.11 94.07
CA PHE A 104 13.27 17.67 92.98
C PHE A 104 13.25 16.16 92.79
N ASP A 105 13.25 15.39 93.87
CA ASP A 105 13.14 13.93 93.81
C ASP A 105 11.77 13.49 93.24
N GLU A 106 10.68 14.17 93.62
CA GLU A 106 9.35 13.96 93.04
C GLU A 106 9.30 14.27 91.54
N TYR A 107 9.89 15.38 91.10
CA TYR A 107 9.96 15.75 89.69
C TYR A 107 10.82 14.77 88.89
N LYS A 108 11.97 14.36 89.43
CA LYS A 108 12.83 13.34 88.81
C LYS A 108 12.06 12.03 88.63
N ASN A 109 11.40 11.55 89.69
CA ASN A 109 10.59 10.34 89.63
C ASN A 109 9.42 10.47 88.64
N SER A 110 8.79 11.65 88.55
CA SER A 110 7.70 11.90 87.61
C SER A 110 8.20 11.94 86.16
N PHE A 111 9.38 12.53 85.93
CA PHE A 111 10.01 12.57 84.62
C PHE A 111 10.46 11.18 84.17
N ASP A 112 11.05 10.38 85.06
CA ASP A 112 11.42 8.99 84.77
C ASP A 112 10.18 8.15 84.41
N LYS A 113 9.06 8.35 85.11
CA LYS A 113 7.77 7.74 84.76
C LYS A 113 7.25 8.20 83.40
N PHE A 114 7.37 9.48 83.09
CA PHE A 114 6.98 10.03 81.78
C PHE A 114 7.82 9.43 80.65
N LEU A 115 9.14 9.38 80.81
CA LEU A 115 10.05 8.74 79.85
C LEU A 115 9.74 7.26 79.68
N ALA A 116 9.45 6.53 80.77
CA ALA A 116 9.04 5.14 80.69
C ALA A 116 7.72 4.98 79.93
N HIS A 117 6.74 5.86 80.17
CA HIS A 117 5.46 5.83 79.46
C HIS A 117 5.62 6.15 77.96
N ASP A 118 6.39 7.17 77.62
CA ASP A 118 6.61 7.56 76.22
C ASP A 118 7.44 6.53 75.46
N ASN A 119 8.47 5.95 76.10
CA ASN A 119 9.21 4.83 75.56
C ASN A 119 8.29 3.62 75.32
N ASN A 120 7.43 3.27 76.29
CA ASN A 120 6.47 2.19 76.13
C ASN A 120 5.47 2.45 74.99
N LYS A 121 5.02 3.70 74.84
CA LYS A 121 4.14 4.11 73.73
C LYS A 121 4.86 4.01 72.39
N THR A 122 6.10 4.46 72.32
CA THR A 122 6.94 4.38 71.11
C THR A 122 7.22 2.93 70.73
N ILE A 123 7.56 2.07 71.70
CA ILE A 123 7.73 0.63 71.49
C ILE A 123 6.42 0.00 70.99
N ALA A 124 5.25 0.40 71.53
CA ALA A 124 3.97 -0.11 71.07
C ALA A 124 3.66 0.32 69.63
N VAL A 125 3.96 1.56 69.25
CA VAL A 125 3.82 2.05 67.87
C VAL A 125 4.79 1.34 66.94
N MET A 126 6.05 1.17 67.34
CA MET A 126 7.07 0.46 66.58
C MET A 126 6.65 -0.99 66.34
N LYS A 127 6.21 -1.71 67.38
CA LYS A 127 5.66 -3.07 67.24
C LYS A 127 4.49 -3.13 66.27
N LYS A 128 3.56 -2.17 66.33
CA LYS A 128 2.44 -2.09 65.38
C LYS A 128 2.92 -1.86 63.94
N SER A 129 3.90 -0.98 63.76
CA SER A 129 4.53 -0.72 62.46
C SER A 129 5.21 -1.97 61.91
N ASP A 130 5.98 -2.67 62.75
CA ASP A 130 6.65 -3.92 62.37
C ASP A 130 5.66 -5.03 62.01
N THR A 131 4.54 -5.14 62.74
CA THR A 131 3.48 -6.10 62.40
C THR A 131 2.82 -5.75 61.07
N MET A 132 2.48 -4.47 60.83
CA MET A 132 1.90 -4.05 59.57
C MET A 132 2.85 -4.24 58.39
N ALA A 133 4.15 -3.98 58.57
CA ALA A 133 5.16 -4.21 57.54
C ALA A 133 5.29 -5.71 57.20
N LYS A 134 5.22 -6.60 58.19
CA LYS A 134 5.19 -8.05 57.98
C LYS A 134 3.92 -8.49 57.25
N ASP A 135 2.76 -7.99 57.65
CA ASP A 135 1.48 -8.32 57.01
C ASP A 135 1.45 -7.83 55.55
N LEU A 136 1.96 -6.62 55.28
CA LEU A 136 2.11 -6.09 53.92
C LEU A 136 3.06 -6.96 53.10
N ALA A 137 4.21 -7.36 53.65
CA ALA A 137 5.13 -8.25 52.96
C ALA A 137 4.46 -9.59 52.59
N ASN A 138 3.71 -10.20 53.52
CA ASN A 138 2.96 -11.43 53.27
C ASN A 138 1.93 -11.25 52.14
N GLN A 139 1.12 -10.17 52.17
CA GLN A 139 0.14 -9.88 51.13
C GLN A 139 0.80 -9.65 49.76
N THR A 140 1.94 -8.96 49.71
CA THR A 140 2.66 -8.77 48.44
C THR A 140 3.21 -10.09 47.89
N GLU A 141 3.63 -11.01 48.75
CA GLU A 141 4.05 -12.34 48.34
C GLU A 141 2.89 -13.17 47.80
N GLU A 142 1.73 -13.14 48.47
CA GLU A 142 0.49 -13.77 47.99
C GLU A 142 0.05 -13.21 46.64
N GLN A 143 0.07 -11.88 46.46
CA GLN A 143 -0.25 -11.25 45.19
C GLN A 143 0.73 -11.66 44.09
N ARG A 144 2.03 -11.75 44.40
CA ARG A 144 3.04 -12.24 43.44
C ARG A 144 2.78 -13.69 43.04
N LYS A 145 2.44 -14.56 43.99
CA LYS A 145 2.09 -15.96 43.72
C LYS A 145 0.86 -16.05 42.81
N ALA A 146 -0.21 -15.33 43.14
CA ALA A 146 -1.42 -15.28 42.31
C ALA A 146 -1.15 -14.74 40.89
N ASN A 147 -0.32 -13.70 40.75
CA ASN A 147 0.07 -13.16 39.45
C ASN A 147 0.91 -14.16 38.64
N PHE A 148 1.79 -14.91 39.29
CA PHE A 148 2.55 -15.97 38.64
C PHE A 148 1.61 -17.07 38.14
N GLU A 149 0.68 -17.54 38.97
CA GLU A 149 -0.34 -18.52 38.56
C GLU A 149 -1.17 -18.02 37.38
N LEU A 150 -1.65 -16.78 37.42
CA LEU A 150 -2.39 -16.16 36.32
C LEU A 150 -1.56 -16.13 35.02
N SER A 151 -0.28 -15.77 35.10
CA SER A 151 0.64 -15.77 33.95
C SER A 151 0.85 -17.18 33.38
N THR A 152 0.98 -18.20 34.25
CA THR A 152 1.07 -19.60 33.80
C THR A 152 -0.22 -20.08 33.12
N ILE A 153 -1.39 -19.65 33.59
CA ILE A 153 -2.67 -19.99 32.96
C ILE A 153 -2.80 -19.26 31.62
N LYS A 154 -2.43 -17.98 31.55
CA LYS A 154 -2.47 -17.18 30.31
C LYS A 154 -1.55 -17.75 29.23
N SER A 155 -0.33 -18.16 29.58
CA SER A 155 0.59 -18.82 28.63
C SER A 155 0.07 -20.18 28.15
N LYS A 156 -0.53 -20.98 29.04
CA LYS A 156 -1.22 -22.22 28.63
C LYS A 156 -2.40 -21.95 27.69
N LEU A 157 -3.21 -20.92 27.97
CA LEU A 157 -4.32 -20.53 27.12
C LEU A 157 -3.83 -20.07 25.74
N GLN A 158 -2.76 -19.28 25.68
CA GLN A 158 -2.13 -18.87 24.42
C GLN A 158 -1.62 -20.08 23.63
N TYR A 159 -0.94 -21.02 24.29
CA TYR A 159 -0.50 -22.25 23.64
C TYR A 159 -1.69 -23.06 23.09
N ILE A 160 -2.81 -23.11 23.82
CA ILE A 160 -4.03 -23.77 23.34
C ILE A 160 -4.63 -23.03 22.14
N ASP A 161 -4.65 -21.71 22.12
CA ASP A 161 -5.16 -20.92 20.99
C ASP A 161 -4.27 -21.09 19.74
N GLU A 162 -2.95 -21.05 19.91
CA GLU A 162 -1.98 -21.32 18.84
C GLU A 162 -2.13 -22.74 18.28
N THR A 163 -2.23 -23.76 19.16
CA THR A 163 -2.44 -25.15 18.72
C THR A 163 -3.79 -25.34 18.04
N LEU A 164 -4.87 -24.72 18.54
CA LEU A 164 -6.19 -24.73 17.88
C LEU A 164 -6.12 -24.08 16.50
N SER A 165 -5.45 -22.94 16.38
CA SER A 165 -5.22 -22.24 15.11
C SER A 165 -4.48 -23.12 14.09
N ILE A 166 -3.49 -23.90 14.53
CA ILE A 166 -2.79 -24.89 13.71
C ILE A 166 -3.73 -26.05 13.34
N LEU A 167 -4.50 -26.58 14.28
CA LEU A 167 -5.44 -27.67 14.00
C LEU A 167 -6.53 -27.25 13.00
N LEU A 168 -7.04 -26.03 13.10
CA LEU A 168 -7.97 -25.48 12.13
C LEU A 168 -7.33 -25.32 10.76
N SER A 169 -6.05 -24.91 10.68
CA SER A 169 -5.37 -24.82 9.37
C SER A 169 -5.22 -26.21 8.75
N PHE A 170 -4.91 -27.24 9.53
CA PHE A 170 -4.93 -28.62 9.06
C PHE A 170 -6.32 -29.10 8.63
N GLN A 171 -7.37 -28.72 9.35
CA GLN A 171 -8.74 -29.01 8.93
C GLN A 171 -9.07 -28.34 7.60
N THR A 172 -8.68 -27.08 7.39
CA THR A 172 -8.88 -26.38 6.11
C THR A 172 -8.13 -27.07 4.97
N PHE A 173 -6.90 -27.51 5.24
CA PHE A 173 -6.08 -28.25 4.29
C PHE A 173 -6.71 -29.60 3.93
N LEU A 174 -7.13 -30.39 4.93
CA LEU A 174 -7.79 -31.68 4.73
C LEU A 174 -9.13 -31.54 4.00
N TYR A 175 -9.88 -30.46 4.27
CA TYR A 175 -11.08 -30.14 3.52
C TYR A 175 -10.75 -29.89 2.04
N LYS A 176 -9.76 -29.05 1.74
CA LYS A 176 -9.33 -28.77 0.35
C LYS A 176 -8.80 -30.00 -0.37
N ALA A 177 -8.12 -30.90 0.34
CA ALA A 177 -7.62 -32.17 -0.20
C ALA A 177 -8.72 -33.22 -0.41
N SER A 178 -9.87 -33.09 0.25
CA SER A 178 -10.98 -34.03 0.10
C SER A 178 -11.65 -33.94 -1.29
N PRO A 179 -12.25 -35.02 -1.79
CA PRO A 179 -12.91 -35.01 -3.09
C PRO A 179 -14.05 -33.98 -3.19
N TYR A 180 -14.18 -33.36 -4.36
CA TYR A 180 -15.19 -32.33 -4.64
C TYR A 180 -16.62 -32.75 -4.26
N LEU A 181 -17.00 -34.00 -4.55
CA LEU A 181 -18.33 -34.55 -4.23
C LEU A 181 -18.62 -34.61 -2.72
N TRP A 182 -17.59 -34.68 -1.89
CA TRP A 182 -17.72 -34.66 -0.44
C TRP A 182 -17.79 -33.22 0.08
N GLN A 183 -16.95 -32.31 -0.46
CA GLN A 183 -17.01 -30.88 -0.16
C GLN A 183 -18.41 -30.29 -0.43
N GLU A 184 -19.02 -30.65 -1.56
CA GLU A 184 -20.33 -30.14 -1.97
C GLU A 184 -21.48 -30.59 -1.06
N LYS A 185 -21.36 -31.77 -0.43
CA LYS A 185 -22.36 -32.31 0.51
C LYS A 185 -22.30 -31.64 1.88
N TYR A 186 -21.11 -31.36 2.37
CA TYR A 186 -20.92 -30.89 3.75
C TYR A 186 -20.75 -29.37 3.86
N LYS A 187 -20.49 -28.64 2.76
CA LYS A 187 -20.41 -27.17 2.66
C LYS A 187 -19.95 -26.51 3.96
N ILE A 188 -18.77 -26.91 4.43
CA ILE A 188 -18.21 -26.37 5.67
C ILE A 188 -17.90 -24.90 5.39
N LYS A 189 -18.58 -23.98 6.10
CA LYS A 189 -18.21 -22.56 6.11
C LYS A 189 -16.88 -22.46 6.84
N LEU A 190 -15.81 -22.46 6.05
CA LEU A 190 -14.48 -22.12 6.54
C LEU A 190 -14.48 -20.61 6.73
N ASP A 191 -14.72 -20.15 7.95
CA ASP A 191 -14.53 -18.74 8.28
C ASP A 191 -13.04 -18.41 8.12
N GLU A 192 -12.68 -17.86 6.96
CA GLU A 192 -11.34 -17.35 6.65
C GLU A 192 -11.01 -16.10 7.49
N ASN A 193 -12.02 -15.45 8.08
CA ASN A 193 -11.89 -14.30 8.96
C ASN A 193 -11.67 -14.74 10.40
N ARG A 194 -10.43 -15.09 10.72
CA ARG A 194 -10.01 -15.41 12.09
C ARG A 194 -10.14 -14.18 12.97
N THR A 195 -11.13 -14.18 13.85
CA THR A 195 -11.06 -13.37 15.08
C THR A 195 -10.33 -14.22 16.10
N GLU A 196 -9.10 -13.83 16.45
CA GLU A 196 -8.31 -14.42 17.54
C GLU A 196 -9.23 -14.74 18.71
N ILE A 197 -9.32 -16.01 19.13
CA ILE A 197 -10.24 -16.44 20.19
C ILE A 197 -9.93 -15.65 21.47
N CYS A 198 -8.65 -15.30 21.66
CA CYS A 198 -8.20 -14.34 22.64
C CYS A 198 -7.52 -13.14 21.97
N THR A 199 -8.15 -11.96 22.00
CA THR A 199 -7.43 -10.69 21.75
C THR A 199 -6.56 -10.39 22.97
N MET A 200 -5.37 -10.98 23.01
CA MET A 200 -4.40 -10.66 24.05
C MET A 200 -3.71 -9.35 23.66
N ASN A 201 -4.33 -8.23 24.04
CA ASN A 201 -3.62 -6.97 24.10
C ASN A 201 -2.33 -7.17 24.93
N SER A 202 -1.31 -6.38 24.62
CA SER A 202 0.04 -6.39 25.21
C SER A 202 0.08 -6.35 26.75
N ASP A 203 -1.05 -6.09 27.40
CA ASP A 203 -1.19 -6.08 28.84
C ASP A 203 -1.43 -7.48 29.40
N ILE A 204 -0.43 -7.96 30.13
CA ILE A 204 -0.44 -9.23 30.88
C ILE A 204 -1.55 -9.24 31.95
N PHE A 205 -2.06 -8.06 32.34
CA PHE A 205 -3.01 -7.85 33.43
C PHE A 205 -4.48 -7.65 33.01
N CYS A 206 -4.80 -7.66 31.71
CA CYS A 206 -6.20 -7.56 31.27
C CYS A 206 -7.00 -8.80 31.68
N LYS A 207 -8.21 -8.57 32.23
CA LYS A 207 -9.16 -9.64 32.52
C LYS A 207 -9.53 -10.34 31.22
N VAL A 208 -9.37 -11.66 31.19
CA VAL A 208 -9.83 -12.50 30.09
C VAL A 208 -11.33 -12.69 30.24
N ASP A 209 -12.11 -12.28 29.24
CA ASP A 209 -13.55 -12.47 29.22
C ASP A 209 -13.88 -13.95 28.93
N ILE A 210 -14.08 -14.71 30.01
CA ILE A 210 -14.35 -16.15 29.97
C ILE A 210 -15.61 -16.46 29.14
N ASP A 211 -16.61 -15.59 29.18
CA ASP A 211 -17.88 -15.79 28.49
C ASP A 211 -17.73 -15.63 26.97
N LEU A 212 -16.93 -14.68 26.51
CA LEU A 212 -16.60 -14.51 25.09
C LEU A 212 -15.83 -15.72 24.54
N VAL A 213 -14.89 -16.25 25.33
CA VAL A 213 -14.12 -17.45 24.95
C VAL A 213 -15.04 -18.67 24.86
N LYS A 214 -15.96 -18.86 25.82
CA LYS A 214 -16.93 -19.97 25.78
C LYS A 214 -17.90 -19.86 24.60
N GLU A 215 -18.39 -18.66 24.33
CA GLU A 215 -19.29 -18.42 23.20
C GLU A 215 -18.60 -18.76 21.87
N ARG A 216 -17.36 -18.31 21.67
CA ARG A 216 -16.59 -18.64 20.46
C ARG A 216 -16.22 -20.11 20.34
N LEU A 217 -15.89 -20.77 21.44
CA LEU A 217 -15.65 -22.23 21.43
C LEU A 217 -16.92 -23.01 21.07
N SER A 218 -18.10 -22.52 21.47
CA SER A 218 -19.39 -23.15 21.13
C SER A 218 -19.81 -22.97 19.67
N GLN A 219 -19.29 -21.94 18.99
CA GLN A 219 -19.56 -21.66 17.58
C GLN A 219 -18.71 -22.50 16.62
N LEU A 220 -17.66 -23.19 17.11
CA LEU A 220 -16.81 -24.02 16.28
C LEU A 220 -17.58 -25.28 15.80
N PRO A 221 -17.72 -25.50 14.47
CA PRO A 221 -18.38 -26.68 13.95
C PRO A 221 -17.57 -27.94 14.32
N PRO A 222 -18.25 -29.09 14.55
CA PRO A 222 -17.55 -30.34 14.84
C PRO A 222 -16.60 -30.69 13.68
N PRO A 223 -15.38 -31.18 13.97
CA PRO A 223 -14.40 -31.50 12.93
C PRO A 223 -14.87 -32.72 12.15
N GLN A 224 -15.46 -32.47 10.98
CA GLN A 224 -15.82 -33.52 10.04
C GLN A 224 -14.65 -33.72 9.07
N LEU A 225 -13.99 -34.86 9.17
CA LEU A 225 -12.82 -35.21 8.37
C LEU A 225 -13.21 -36.29 7.37
N TYR A 226 -12.74 -36.13 6.13
CA TYR A 226 -12.86 -37.18 5.10
C TYR A 226 -11.79 -38.26 5.28
N PHE A 227 -10.58 -37.85 5.71
CA PHE A 227 -9.43 -38.74 5.87
C PHE A 227 -9.34 -39.20 7.33
N GLU A 228 -9.45 -40.49 7.56
CA GLU A 228 -9.30 -41.10 8.89
C GLU A 228 -7.87 -41.58 9.14
N THR A 229 -7.13 -41.89 8.07
CA THR A 229 -5.76 -42.41 8.14
C THR A 229 -4.81 -41.60 7.24
N PRO A 230 -3.56 -41.37 7.66
CA PRO A 230 -2.58 -40.61 6.88
C PRO A 230 -2.23 -41.28 5.54
N ASP A 231 -2.33 -42.61 5.47
CA ASP A 231 -2.06 -43.38 4.25
C ASP A 231 -3.02 -43.04 3.11
N GLN A 232 -4.26 -42.64 3.43
CA GLN A 232 -5.24 -42.20 2.43
C GLN A 232 -4.78 -40.91 1.76
N LEU A 233 -4.22 -39.96 2.53
CA LEU A 233 -3.69 -38.71 2.00
C LEU A 233 -2.42 -38.95 1.15
N LEU A 234 -1.53 -39.85 1.60
CA LEU A 234 -0.36 -40.25 0.82
C LEU A 234 -0.76 -40.90 -0.50
N THR A 235 -1.85 -41.64 -0.53
CA THR A 235 -2.39 -42.24 -1.76
C THR A 235 -2.90 -41.16 -2.72
N VAL A 236 -3.59 -40.14 -2.21
CA VAL A 236 -4.00 -38.97 -3.01
C VAL A 236 -2.78 -38.25 -3.58
N PHE A 237 -1.75 -38.01 -2.77
CA PHE A 237 -0.51 -37.38 -3.24
C PHE A 237 0.21 -38.21 -4.30
N ARG A 238 0.35 -39.53 -4.11
CA ARG A 238 0.92 -40.41 -5.14
C ARG A 238 0.11 -40.39 -6.44
N SER A 239 -1.22 -40.34 -6.34
CA SER A 239 -2.09 -40.19 -7.51
C SER A 239 -1.84 -38.85 -8.21
N LEU A 240 -1.71 -37.77 -7.44
CA LEU A 240 -1.46 -36.42 -7.97
C LEU A 240 -0.07 -36.31 -8.58
N GLU A 241 0.96 -36.92 -7.99
CA GLU A 241 2.30 -37.05 -8.57
C GLU A 241 2.26 -37.81 -9.90
N LYS A 242 1.53 -38.93 -9.96
CA LYS A 242 1.37 -39.71 -11.19
C LYS A 242 0.63 -38.91 -12.26
N GLN A 243 -0.41 -38.15 -11.89
CA GLN A 243 -1.13 -37.27 -12.81
C GLN A 243 -0.23 -36.14 -13.30
N ASN A 244 0.53 -35.50 -12.42
CA ASN A 244 1.48 -34.45 -12.79
C ASN A 244 2.57 -34.96 -13.72
N LEU A 245 3.10 -36.16 -13.47
CA LEU A 245 4.05 -36.81 -14.38
C LEU A 245 3.41 -37.10 -15.74
N ASN A 246 2.16 -37.58 -15.77
CA ASN A 246 1.44 -37.81 -17.00
C ASN A 246 1.21 -36.50 -17.78
N TYR A 247 0.82 -35.42 -17.08
CA TYR A 247 0.71 -34.10 -17.71
C TYR A 247 2.04 -33.63 -18.25
N LEU A 248 3.15 -33.83 -17.54
CA LEU A 248 4.48 -33.46 -18.01
C LEU A 248 4.85 -34.21 -19.29
N LEU A 249 4.64 -35.54 -19.31
CA LEU A 249 4.88 -36.36 -20.50
C LEU A 249 4.03 -35.92 -21.68
N VAL A 250 2.73 -35.71 -21.48
CA VAL A 250 1.82 -35.21 -22.52
C VAL A 250 2.27 -33.84 -23.01
N THR A 251 2.71 -32.95 -22.13
CA THR A 251 3.24 -31.65 -22.56
C THR A 251 4.52 -31.78 -23.36
N GLU A 252 5.41 -32.69 -23.00
CA GLU A 252 6.64 -32.96 -23.75
C GLU A 252 6.32 -33.51 -25.14
N GLU A 253 5.44 -34.52 -25.25
CA GLU A 253 4.94 -35.04 -26.54
C GLU A 253 4.31 -33.93 -27.39
N LEU A 254 3.47 -33.09 -26.78
CA LEU A 254 2.79 -31.99 -27.46
C LEU A 254 3.78 -30.90 -27.90
N THR A 255 4.90 -30.72 -27.20
CA THR A 255 5.97 -29.81 -27.65
C THR A 255 6.68 -30.34 -28.90
N VAL A 256 6.86 -31.66 -29.02
CA VAL A 256 7.42 -32.27 -30.22
C VAL A 256 6.49 -32.07 -31.41
N GLU A 257 5.19 -32.32 -31.25
CA GLU A 257 4.20 -32.09 -32.30
C GLU A 257 4.07 -30.61 -32.67
N LYS A 258 4.09 -29.70 -31.68
CA LYS A 258 4.17 -28.26 -31.92
C LYS A 258 5.39 -27.89 -32.76
N ASN A 259 6.56 -28.44 -32.46
CA ASN A 259 7.77 -28.16 -33.22
C ASN A 259 7.70 -28.70 -34.65
N LYS A 260 7.11 -29.87 -34.88
CA LYS A 260 6.84 -30.40 -36.22
C LYS A 260 5.89 -29.48 -37.00
N PHE A 261 4.80 -29.03 -36.36
CA PHE A 261 3.85 -28.10 -36.95
C PHE A 261 4.51 -26.76 -37.32
N LEU A 262 5.32 -26.19 -36.43
CA LEU A 262 6.05 -24.95 -36.72
C LEU A 262 7.01 -25.10 -37.91
N LYS A 263 7.75 -26.22 -38.00
CA LYS A 263 8.59 -26.51 -39.17
C LYS A 263 7.77 -26.63 -40.45
N ALA A 264 6.62 -27.30 -40.40
CA ALA A 264 5.71 -27.42 -41.54
C ALA A 264 5.17 -26.05 -41.96
N LEU A 265 4.77 -25.21 -41.01
CA LEU A 265 4.32 -23.84 -41.25
C LEU A 265 5.41 -22.99 -41.90
N ASP A 266 6.65 -23.06 -41.40
CA ASP A 266 7.78 -22.34 -42.00
C ASP A 266 8.07 -22.81 -43.43
N SER A 267 7.94 -24.11 -43.69
CA SER A 267 8.09 -24.66 -45.05
C SER A 267 6.98 -24.19 -45.99
N LEU A 268 5.73 -24.17 -45.52
CA LEU A 268 4.58 -23.67 -46.28
C LEU A 268 4.72 -22.19 -46.59
N LYS A 269 5.16 -21.39 -45.60
CA LYS A 269 5.40 -19.96 -45.78
C LYS A 269 6.48 -19.68 -46.82
N LYS A 270 7.53 -20.51 -46.89
CA LYS A 270 8.55 -20.42 -47.95
C LYS A 270 7.98 -20.77 -49.31
N LEU A 271 7.19 -21.85 -49.42
CA LEU A 271 6.56 -22.28 -50.66
C LEU A 271 5.59 -21.21 -51.18
N LEU A 272 4.73 -20.66 -50.32
CA LEU A 272 3.82 -19.57 -50.67
C LEU A 272 4.57 -18.31 -51.14
N ARG A 273 5.70 -17.96 -50.53
CA ARG A 273 6.53 -16.84 -51.01
C ARG A 273 7.08 -17.12 -52.41
N GLN A 274 7.58 -18.33 -52.65
CA GLN A 274 8.07 -18.73 -53.98
C GLN A 274 6.97 -18.68 -55.04
N GLU A 275 5.75 -19.12 -54.71
CA GLU A 275 4.61 -19.02 -55.62
C GLU A 275 4.21 -17.57 -55.89
N LEU A 276 4.20 -16.70 -54.87
CA LEU A 276 3.93 -15.28 -55.05
C LEU A 276 4.99 -14.60 -55.92
N ASP A 277 6.27 -14.87 -55.68
CA ASP A 277 7.38 -14.34 -56.48
C ASP A 277 7.26 -14.82 -57.95
N PHE A 278 6.91 -16.09 -58.14
CA PHE A 278 6.68 -16.66 -59.48
C PHE A 278 5.50 -16.00 -60.19
N ILE A 279 4.38 -15.79 -59.51
CA ILE A 279 3.21 -15.10 -60.05
C ILE A 279 3.57 -13.64 -60.40
N GLU A 280 4.31 -12.95 -59.53
CA GLU A 280 4.73 -11.58 -59.79
C GLU A 280 5.64 -11.51 -61.04
N GLN A 281 6.57 -12.45 -61.18
CA GLN A 281 7.41 -12.54 -62.37
C GLN A 281 6.57 -12.81 -63.63
N LYS A 282 5.59 -13.73 -63.56
CA LYS A 282 4.69 -14.01 -64.69
C LYS A 282 3.84 -12.82 -65.08
N ILE A 283 3.40 -12.01 -64.11
CA ILE A 283 2.69 -10.76 -64.37
C ILE A 283 3.60 -9.75 -65.07
N LYS A 284 4.88 -9.65 -64.69
CA LYS A 284 5.85 -8.77 -65.37
C LYS A 284 6.10 -9.22 -66.81
N GLU A 285 6.38 -10.51 -67.02
CA GLU A 285 6.59 -11.09 -68.35
C GLU A 285 5.38 -10.86 -69.27
N THR A 286 4.17 -11.08 -68.77
CA THR A 286 2.95 -10.85 -69.57
C THR A 286 2.71 -9.38 -69.88
N ARG A 287 3.00 -8.45 -68.96
CA ARG A 287 2.93 -7.01 -69.23
C ARG A 287 3.92 -6.59 -70.31
N GLU A 288 5.15 -7.11 -70.28
CA GLU A 288 6.15 -6.84 -71.31
C GLU A 288 5.69 -7.36 -72.68
N ILE A 289 5.12 -8.56 -72.73
CA ILE A 289 4.56 -9.11 -73.97
C ILE A 289 3.40 -8.26 -74.49
N ILE A 290 2.50 -7.79 -73.61
CA ILE A 290 1.40 -6.90 -73.99
C ILE A 290 1.95 -5.60 -74.59
N TYR A 291 2.92 -4.97 -73.93
CA TYR A 291 3.56 -3.75 -74.40
C TYR A 291 4.21 -3.92 -75.78
N MET A 292 4.94 -5.02 -75.99
CA MET A 292 5.55 -5.33 -77.29
C MET A 292 4.50 -5.57 -78.38
N ASN A 293 3.39 -6.24 -78.03
CA ASN A 293 2.28 -6.44 -78.95
C ASN A 293 1.56 -5.13 -79.29
N GLU A 294 1.38 -4.22 -78.34
CA GLU A 294 0.80 -2.90 -78.59
C GLU A 294 1.67 -2.08 -79.55
N ILE A 295 3.00 -2.07 -79.36
CA ILE A 295 3.93 -1.42 -80.31
C ILE A 295 3.79 -2.05 -81.70
N ARG A 296 3.82 -3.38 -81.77
CA ARG A 296 3.69 -4.11 -83.04
C ARG A 296 2.35 -3.82 -83.71
N GLU A 297 1.26 -3.68 -82.96
CA GLU A 297 -0.04 -3.32 -83.50
C GLU A 297 -0.01 -1.93 -84.13
N ILE A 298 0.65 -0.96 -83.48
CA ILE A 298 0.85 0.39 -84.04
C ILE A 298 1.66 0.32 -85.33
N GLU A 299 2.78 -0.40 -85.36
CA GLU A 299 3.61 -0.56 -86.55
C GLU A 299 2.83 -1.19 -87.72
N VAL A 300 2.06 -2.26 -87.45
CA VAL A 300 1.24 -2.92 -88.47
C VAL A 300 0.14 -2.00 -88.97
N LYS A 301 -0.49 -1.22 -88.08
CA LYS A 301 -1.48 -0.19 -88.48
C LYS A 301 -0.85 0.85 -89.40
N GLU A 302 0.32 1.37 -89.06
CA GLU A 302 1.04 2.33 -89.91
C GLU A 302 1.37 1.76 -91.29
N VAL A 303 1.86 0.51 -91.35
CA VAL A 303 2.13 -0.18 -92.62
C VAL A 303 0.84 -0.39 -93.41
N PHE A 304 -0.25 -0.78 -92.75
CA PHE A 304 -1.55 -0.99 -93.39
C PHE A 304 -2.07 0.32 -94.01
N TYR A 305 -2.07 1.42 -93.27
CA TYR A 305 -2.50 2.72 -93.78
C TYR A 305 -1.62 3.19 -94.94
N ARG A 306 -0.30 2.97 -94.87
CA ARG A 306 0.61 3.26 -95.99
C ARG A 306 0.25 2.48 -97.25
N ILE A 307 -0.04 1.18 -97.13
CA ILE A 307 -0.43 0.35 -98.27
C ILE A 307 -1.77 0.81 -98.86
N LEU A 308 -2.72 1.18 -98.00
CA LEU A 308 -4.04 1.67 -98.41
C LEU A 308 -3.91 2.96 -99.22
N GLU A 309 -3.17 3.94 -98.69
CA GLU A 309 -2.94 5.24 -99.34
C GLU A 309 -2.06 5.14 -100.60
N GLU A 310 -0.98 4.35 -100.58
CA GLU A 310 -0.05 4.31 -101.71
C GLU A 310 -0.53 3.41 -102.86
N ARG A 311 -1.01 2.21 -102.55
CA ARG A 311 -1.25 1.17 -103.57
C ARG A 311 -2.71 1.01 -103.94
N ILE A 312 -3.59 0.93 -102.93
CA ILE A 312 -5.00 0.63 -103.18
C ILE A 312 -5.71 1.88 -103.71
N GLN A 313 -5.45 3.05 -103.12
CA GLN A 313 -6.01 4.31 -103.62
C GLN A 313 -5.56 4.61 -105.05
N TYR A 314 -4.31 4.34 -105.41
CA TYR A 314 -3.86 4.48 -106.79
C TYR A 314 -4.55 3.49 -107.74
N LEU A 315 -4.72 2.22 -107.35
CA LEU A 315 -5.35 1.23 -108.23
C LEU A 315 -6.84 1.49 -108.47
N VAL A 316 -7.57 1.95 -107.44
CA VAL A 316 -9.03 2.16 -107.53
C VAL A 316 -9.38 3.57 -108.00
N SER A 317 -8.58 4.58 -107.64
CA SER A 317 -8.89 5.99 -107.88
C SER A 317 -7.93 6.70 -108.83
N SER A 318 -6.98 5.99 -109.47
CA SER A 318 -6.18 6.58 -110.56
C SER A 318 -7.09 7.02 -111.69
N GLU A 319 -6.77 8.17 -112.28
CA GLU A 319 -7.46 8.72 -113.44
C GLU A 319 -7.56 7.71 -114.58
N MET A 320 -6.51 6.90 -114.79
CA MET A 320 -6.50 5.85 -115.81
C MET A 320 -7.48 4.71 -115.50
N ALA A 321 -7.58 4.29 -114.24
CA ALA A 321 -8.47 3.20 -113.84
C ALA A 321 -9.95 3.64 -113.93
N LEU A 322 -10.25 4.87 -113.52
CA LEU A 322 -11.57 5.47 -113.68
C LEU A 322 -11.93 5.72 -115.15
N GLN A 323 -10.96 6.13 -115.98
CA GLN A 323 -11.16 6.26 -117.43
C GLN A 323 -11.50 4.91 -118.08
N ILE A 324 -10.74 3.86 -117.76
CA ILE A 324 -11.03 2.50 -118.25
C ILE A 324 -12.41 2.05 -117.79
N PHE A 325 -12.75 2.26 -116.51
CA PHE A 325 -14.08 1.94 -115.98
C PHE A 325 -15.18 2.63 -116.80
N ASN A 326 -15.06 3.94 -117.02
CA ASN A 326 -16.03 4.71 -117.83
C ASN A 326 -16.10 4.22 -119.28
N TYR A 327 -14.98 3.84 -119.90
CA TYR A 327 -14.98 3.34 -121.28
C TYR A 327 -15.64 1.97 -121.41
N VAL A 328 -15.40 1.07 -120.45
CA VAL A 328 -16.04 -0.26 -120.42
C VAL A 328 -17.53 -0.12 -120.17
N GLU A 329 -17.92 0.74 -119.23
CA GLU A 329 -19.34 1.05 -118.97
C GLU A 329 -20.01 1.62 -120.22
N PHE A 330 -19.39 2.61 -120.87
CA PHE A 330 -19.92 3.19 -122.11
C PHE A 330 -20.08 2.15 -123.23
N ALA A 331 -19.10 1.27 -123.43
CA ALA A 331 -19.15 0.23 -124.47
C ALA A 331 -20.23 -0.82 -124.18
N TYR A 332 -20.35 -1.23 -122.91
CA TYR A 332 -21.36 -2.20 -122.47
C TYR A 332 -22.78 -1.64 -122.64
N GLU A 333 -23.01 -0.39 -122.24
CA GLU A 333 -24.31 0.26 -122.40
C GLU A 333 -24.74 0.40 -123.86
N HIS A 334 -23.79 0.65 -124.77
CA HIS A 334 -24.11 0.81 -126.20
C HIS A 334 -24.43 -0.50 -126.92
N LEU A 335 -23.79 -1.61 -126.53
CA LEU A 335 -23.85 -2.87 -127.28
C LEU A 335 -24.87 -3.87 -126.71
N LEU A 336 -25.07 -3.89 -125.40
CA LEU A 336 -25.83 -4.95 -124.72
C LEU A 336 -27.11 -4.42 -124.06
N ALA A 337 -27.00 -3.52 -123.08
CA ALA A 337 -28.13 -2.93 -122.34
C ALA A 337 -27.67 -1.80 -121.40
N PRO A 338 -28.54 -0.83 -121.03
CA PRO A 338 -28.24 0.12 -119.96
C PRO A 338 -27.97 -0.64 -118.65
N ASN A 339 -26.98 -0.17 -117.90
CA ASN A 339 -26.41 -0.92 -116.79
C ASN A 339 -27.28 -0.85 -115.52
N GLU A 340 -28.46 -1.49 -115.53
CA GLU A 340 -29.42 -1.41 -114.43
C GLU A 340 -29.03 -2.24 -113.18
N THR A 341 -27.96 -3.04 -113.25
CA THR A 341 -27.61 -4.05 -112.21
C THR A 341 -26.25 -3.84 -111.53
N ASN A 342 -25.62 -2.66 -111.64
CA ASN A 342 -24.31 -2.36 -111.02
C ASN A 342 -23.27 -3.49 -111.24
N LEU A 343 -23.18 -4.01 -112.46
CA LEU A 343 -22.21 -5.05 -112.80
C LEU A 343 -20.78 -4.55 -112.58
N SER A 344 -19.92 -5.42 -112.05
CA SER A 344 -18.49 -5.12 -111.90
C SER A 344 -17.87 -4.83 -113.27
N SER A 345 -16.88 -3.94 -113.35
CA SER A 345 -16.22 -3.63 -114.63
C SER A 345 -15.59 -4.83 -115.32
N LEU A 346 -15.17 -5.82 -114.54
CA LEU A 346 -14.64 -7.07 -115.07
C LEU A 346 -15.76 -7.90 -115.71
N ASP A 347 -16.93 -7.97 -115.08
CA ASP A 347 -18.08 -8.70 -115.60
C ASP A 347 -18.64 -8.02 -116.86
N MET A 348 -18.66 -6.68 -116.89
CA MET A 348 -19.00 -5.92 -118.11
C MET A 348 -18.01 -6.20 -119.25
N ALA A 349 -16.71 -6.25 -118.96
CA ALA A 349 -15.69 -6.55 -119.97
C ALA A 349 -15.78 -7.99 -120.48
N LEU A 350 -16.01 -8.97 -119.61
CA LEU A 350 -16.21 -10.36 -120.00
C LEU A 350 -17.47 -10.55 -120.84
N ALA A 351 -18.56 -9.88 -120.51
CA ALA A 351 -19.77 -9.93 -121.31
C ALA A 351 -19.52 -9.37 -122.73
N LEU A 352 -18.81 -8.25 -122.83
CA LEU A 352 -18.37 -7.70 -124.12
C LEU A 352 -17.47 -8.67 -124.89
N GLU A 353 -16.55 -9.36 -124.21
CA GLU A 353 -15.68 -10.36 -124.83
C GLU A 353 -16.48 -11.57 -125.33
N THR A 354 -17.45 -12.06 -124.57
CA THR A 354 -18.30 -13.17 -125.00
C THR A 354 -19.18 -12.81 -126.20
N GLU A 355 -19.73 -11.59 -126.24
CA GLU A 355 -20.47 -11.14 -127.42
C GLU A 355 -19.55 -10.97 -128.63
N TYR A 356 -18.35 -10.45 -128.43
CA TYR A 356 -17.36 -10.36 -129.49
C TYR A 356 -17.03 -11.75 -130.05
N ASP A 357 -16.79 -12.73 -129.19
CA ASP A 357 -16.51 -14.10 -129.59
C ASP A 357 -17.70 -14.77 -130.29
N ASN A 358 -18.93 -14.54 -129.81
CA ASN A 358 -20.15 -15.04 -130.45
C ASN A 358 -20.32 -14.43 -131.84
N LEU A 359 -20.15 -13.12 -131.99
CA LEU A 359 -20.18 -12.44 -133.29
C LEU A 359 -19.08 -12.96 -134.22
N GLN A 360 -17.88 -13.21 -133.70
CA GLN A 360 -16.77 -13.76 -134.46
C GLN A 360 -17.06 -15.19 -134.94
N LEU A 361 -17.69 -16.02 -134.10
CA LEU A 361 -18.16 -17.34 -134.47
C LEU A 361 -19.24 -17.27 -135.56
N ASP A 362 -20.20 -16.35 -135.43
CA ASP A 362 -21.23 -16.13 -136.45
C ASP A 362 -20.61 -15.68 -137.79
N ILE A 363 -19.64 -14.76 -137.77
CA ILE A 363 -18.91 -14.32 -138.96
C ILE A 363 -18.18 -15.49 -139.62
N SER A 364 -17.60 -16.40 -138.83
CA SER A 364 -16.86 -17.56 -139.35
C SER A 364 -17.74 -18.61 -140.05
N ALA A 365 -19.06 -18.58 -139.81
CA ALA A 365 -20.02 -19.49 -140.45
C ALA A 365 -20.42 -19.06 -141.88
N PHE A 366 -20.13 -17.82 -142.27
CA PHE A 366 -20.46 -17.31 -143.60
C PHE A 366 -19.34 -17.55 -144.63
N ASP A 367 -19.72 -17.77 -145.89
CA ASP A 367 -18.77 -17.94 -147.00
C ASP A 367 -17.86 -16.72 -147.15
N LEU A 368 -16.54 -16.94 -147.24
CA LEU A 368 -15.51 -15.88 -147.26
C LEU A 368 -15.71 -14.84 -148.38
N ASN A 369 -16.36 -15.23 -149.48
CA ASN A 369 -16.67 -14.33 -150.60
C ASN A 369 -17.89 -13.43 -150.32
N LEU A 370 -18.87 -13.92 -149.56
CA LEU A 370 -20.01 -13.15 -149.06
C LEU A 370 -19.56 -12.18 -147.97
N VAL A 371 -18.70 -12.64 -147.05
CA VAL A 371 -18.11 -11.80 -145.99
C VAL A 371 -17.30 -10.65 -146.60
N LYS A 372 -16.46 -10.88 -147.60
CA LYS A 372 -15.71 -9.80 -148.28
C LYS A 372 -16.60 -8.81 -149.04
N ALA A 373 -17.72 -9.26 -149.58
CA ALA A 373 -18.69 -8.39 -150.24
C ALA A 373 -19.42 -7.50 -149.22
N ILE A 374 -19.86 -8.10 -148.10
CA ILE A 374 -20.49 -7.39 -146.98
C ILE A 374 -19.49 -6.48 -146.27
N GLU A 375 -18.23 -6.88 -146.07
CA GLU A 375 -17.15 -6.01 -145.58
C GLU A 375 -16.98 -4.81 -146.49
N LYS A 376 -16.95 -5.00 -147.81
CA LYS A 376 -16.83 -3.88 -148.74
C LYS A 376 -18.04 -2.94 -148.67
N GLU A 377 -19.26 -3.49 -148.59
CA GLU A 377 -20.49 -2.71 -148.47
C GLU A 377 -20.60 -1.99 -147.12
N THR A 378 -20.21 -2.64 -146.02
CA THR A 378 -20.15 -2.04 -144.67
C THR A 378 -19.06 -0.98 -144.58
N TYR A 379 -17.89 -1.16 -145.19
CA TYR A 379 -16.88 -0.10 -145.30
C TYR A 379 -17.39 1.10 -146.11
N GLU A 380 -18.08 0.86 -147.22
CA GLU A 380 -18.69 1.94 -148.02
C GLU A 380 -19.80 2.65 -147.23
N ASN A 381 -20.67 1.91 -146.52
CA ASN A 381 -21.73 2.46 -145.66
C ASN A 381 -21.17 3.19 -144.43
N SER A 382 -20.22 2.62 -143.70
CA SER A 382 -19.54 3.30 -142.58
C SER A 382 -18.77 4.53 -143.05
N SER A 383 -18.20 4.52 -144.26
CA SER A 383 -17.62 5.73 -144.84
C SER A 383 -18.69 6.78 -145.15
N GLN A 384 -19.89 6.38 -145.57
CA GLN A 384 -21.03 7.29 -145.75
C GLN A 384 -21.52 7.83 -144.40
N GLU A 385 -21.66 6.99 -143.37
CA GLU A 385 -22.06 7.40 -142.02
C GLU A 385 -21.05 8.35 -141.39
N ILE A 386 -19.74 8.09 -141.55
CA ILE A 386 -18.69 9.01 -141.09
C ILE A 386 -18.78 10.35 -141.82
N ASN A 387 -19.08 10.35 -143.12
CA ASN A 387 -19.26 11.59 -143.88
C ASN A 387 -20.54 12.34 -143.45
N GLN A 388 -21.65 11.63 -143.24
CA GLN A 388 -22.89 12.20 -142.70
C GLN A 388 -22.69 12.74 -141.29
N ALA A 389 -21.96 12.03 -140.42
CA ALA A 389 -21.63 12.49 -139.07
C ALA A 389 -20.71 13.73 -139.10
N LYS A 390 -19.75 13.79 -140.04
CA LYS A 390 -18.92 15.00 -140.27
C LYS A 390 -19.75 16.17 -140.79
N GLU A 391 -20.69 15.93 -141.70
CA GLU A 391 -21.62 16.95 -142.19
C GLU A 391 -22.56 17.43 -141.09
N ALA A 392 -23.16 16.51 -140.33
CA ALA A 392 -23.98 16.81 -139.17
C ALA A 392 -23.19 17.57 -138.10
N ALA A 393 -21.94 17.19 -137.80
CA ALA A 393 -21.09 17.92 -136.86
C ALA A 393 -20.71 19.32 -137.36
N LYS A 394 -20.52 19.52 -138.67
CA LYS A 394 -20.38 20.85 -139.27
C LYS A 394 -21.67 21.66 -139.13
N LEU A 395 -22.82 21.06 -139.46
CA LEU A 395 -24.15 21.65 -139.30
C LEU A 395 -24.41 22.03 -137.84
N LEU A 396 -24.08 21.18 -136.88
CA LEU A 396 -24.26 21.41 -135.45
C LEU A 396 -23.32 22.52 -134.96
N ARG A 397 -22.07 22.58 -135.44
CA ARG A 397 -21.18 23.73 -135.21
C ARG A 397 -21.74 25.02 -135.82
N ASP A 398 -22.35 24.97 -136.99
CA ASP A 398 -22.93 26.16 -137.64
C ASP A 398 -24.25 26.58 -136.97
N VAL A 399 -25.06 25.64 -136.52
CA VAL A 399 -26.22 25.87 -135.63
C VAL A 399 -25.76 26.42 -134.30
N ASP A 400 -24.67 25.94 -133.70
CA ASP A 400 -24.10 26.50 -132.47
C ASP A 400 -23.58 27.91 -132.69
N LYS A 401 -22.93 28.20 -133.83
CA LYS A 401 -22.56 29.57 -134.19
C LYS A 401 -23.80 30.44 -134.39
N LEU A 402 -24.84 29.95 -135.05
CA LEU A 402 -26.10 30.67 -135.25
C LEU A 402 -26.83 30.89 -133.92
N SER A 403 -26.87 29.89 -133.04
CA SER A 403 -27.38 29.90 -131.67
C SER A 403 -26.61 30.92 -130.83
N ARG A 404 -25.27 30.94 -130.89
CA ARG A 404 -24.46 31.99 -130.25
C ARG A 404 -24.77 33.36 -130.84
N ARG A 405 -24.93 33.50 -132.16
CA ARG A 405 -25.32 34.77 -132.81
C ARG A 405 -26.74 35.20 -132.45
N MET A 406 -27.70 34.28 -132.35
CA MET A 406 -29.07 34.54 -131.92
C MET A 406 -29.08 34.93 -130.45
N LYS A 407 -28.43 34.16 -129.56
CA LYS A 407 -28.25 34.52 -128.15
C LYS A 407 -27.59 35.90 -128.03
N SER A 408 -26.58 36.21 -128.84
CA SER A 408 -25.96 37.53 -128.91
C SER A 408 -26.88 38.63 -129.50
N SER A 409 -27.87 38.29 -130.32
CA SER A 409 -28.85 39.23 -130.89
C SER A 409 -30.05 39.45 -129.95
N TYR A 410 -30.36 38.47 -129.09
CA TYR A 410 -31.36 38.56 -128.01
C TYR A 410 -30.76 39.09 -126.69
N GLU A 411 -29.43 39.18 -126.59
CA GLU A 411 -28.78 39.96 -125.55
C GLU A 411 -29.08 41.45 -125.79
N PRO A 412 -29.79 42.12 -124.87
CA PRO A 412 -30.08 43.54 -125.02
C PRO A 412 -28.76 44.34 -125.05
N SER A 413 -28.64 45.21 -126.06
CA SER A 413 -27.50 46.12 -126.25
C SER A 413 -27.10 46.77 -124.92
N ARG A 414 -25.91 46.41 -124.41
CA ARG A 414 -25.28 47.12 -123.30
C ARG A 414 -24.98 48.53 -123.79
N LYS A 415 -25.93 49.43 -123.55
CA LYS A 415 -25.71 50.87 -123.64
C LYS A 415 -24.44 51.20 -122.86
N GLN A 416 -23.52 51.83 -123.57
CA GLN A 416 -22.32 52.46 -123.05
C GLN A 416 -22.71 53.38 -121.90
N LEU A 417 -22.29 53.06 -120.68
CA LEU A 417 -22.05 54.07 -119.66
C LEU A 417 -20.62 54.55 -119.85
N HIS A 418 -20.47 55.56 -120.69
CA HIS A 418 -19.44 56.55 -120.46
C HIS A 418 -19.79 57.27 -119.16
N TYR A 419 -19.03 57.00 -118.09
CA TYR A 419 -18.53 57.97 -117.11
C TYR A 419 -17.42 57.32 -116.29
#